data_AF-A0A0S7WSF4-F1
#
_entry.id   AF-A0A0S7WSF4-F1
#
_cell.length_a   1.000
_cell.length_b   1.000
_cell.length_c   1.000
_cell.angle_alpha   90.00
_cell.angle_beta   90.00
_cell.angle_gamma   90.00
#
_symmetry.space_group_name_H-M   'P 1'
#
loop_
_entity.id
_entity.type
_entity.pdbx_description
1 polymer ?
#
loop_
_entity_poly.entity_id
_entity_poly.type
_entity_poly.pdbx_seq_one_letter_code
_entity_poly.pdbx_strand_id
1 'polypeptide(L)'
;MTMGTVDVTMDGQHPRLPIPPSWCVFVDPERRRDLISILAELSGLWEGMVEPFIIVGALSLVLRERLRFTALWDIDLLFPSEEAVETFADRRPPGGVRVVAYDDQLMRGAGIASLHTAWRICSKWINVDYIYRPPFYRLHYSTFEKDGPLIQEVRLGEETFQIRVPVAHPWDVFLEKIISPRFSSVVESGYGMHPDVRHILFLLQSETEQEGFWSYLEQTARVFGLVEGVRQGMELLLANRDYLGYGEFELPAVLDAKIGRFGR
;
A
#
# COMPACT_ATOMS: atom_id res chain seq x y z
N MET A 1 8.12 -17.72 70.16
CA MET A 1 8.76 -16.80 69.21
C MET A 1 8.57 -17.35 67.82
N THR A 2 8.03 -16.48 66.98
CA THR A 2 7.62 -16.65 65.60
C THR A 2 8.79 -16.88 64.65
N MET A 3 8.58 -17.68 63.61
CA MET A 3 8.88 -17.30 62.22
C MET A 3 7.98 -18.16 61.31
N GLY A 4 6.81 -17.60 60.98
CA GLY A 4 6.02 -18.08 59.86
C GLY A 4 6.63 -17.55 58.57
N THR A 5 7.03 -18.46 57.69
CA THR A 5 7.36 -18.15 56.30
C THR A 5 6.09 -17.68 55.60
N VAL A 6 6.08 -16.42 55.19
CA VAL A 6 5.07 -15.89 54.28
C VAL A 6 5.45 -16.33 52.88
N ASP A 7 4.60 -17.15 52.28
CA ASP A 7 4.60 -17.41 50.84
C ASP A 7 4.42 -16.09 50.09
N VAL A 8 5.38 -15.76 49.23
CA VAL A 8 5.21 -14.74 48.20
C VAL A 8 5.22 -15.46 46.86
N THR A 9 4.06 -15.96 46.47
CA THR A 9 3.76 -16.27 45.07
C THR A 9 3.62 -14.96 44.31
N MET A 10 4.72 -14.49 43.70
CA MET A 10 4.63 -13.48 42.64
C MET A 10 4.21 -14.18 41.35
N ASP A 11 2.93 -14.49 41.23
CA ASP A 11 2.32 -14.83 39.95
C ASP A 11 2.06 -13.53 39.17
N GLY A 12 3.16 -12.88 38.79
CA GLY A 12 3.17 -11.65 38.01
C GLY A 12 3.16 -11.96 36.52
N GLN A 13 2.18 -12.74 36.05
CA GLN A 13 1.86 -12.77 34.63
C GLN A 13 1.21 -11.41 34.29
N HIS A 14 2.05 -10.39 34.07
CA HIS A 14 1.59 -9.28 33.24
C HIS A 14 1.11 -9.91 31.93
N PRO A 15 -0.17 -9.77 31.56
CA PRO A 15 -0.62 -10.26 30.27
C PRO A 15 0.29 -9.61 29.24
N ARG A 16 1.08 -10.44 28.54
CA ARG A 16 1.95 -9.96 27.47
C ARG A 16 1.02 -9.23 26.53
N LEU A 17 1.13 -7.90 26.51
CA LEU A 17 0.34 -7.11 25.60
C LEU A 17 0.61 -7.66 24.21
N PRO A 18 -0.44 -8.03 23.46
CA PRO A 18 -0.28 -8.61 22.15
C PRO A 18 0.51 -7.65 21.28
N ILE A 19 1.53 -8.20 20.63
CA ILE A 19 2.43 -7.44 19.76
C ILE A 19 1.59 -6.95 18.58
N PRO A 20 1.59 -5.64 18.27
CA PRO A 20 0.87 -5.15 17.10
C PRO A 20 1.39 -5.85 15.83
N PRO A 21 0.58 -5.91 14.75
CA PRO A 21 1.06 -6.40 13.46
C PRO A 21 2.42 -5.82 13.10
N SER A 22 3.27 -6.62 12.46
CA SER A 22 4.66 -6.19 12.25
C SER A 22 4.73 -4.91 11.40
N TRP A 23 3.76 -4.70 10.48
CA TRP A 23 3.70 -3.47 9.69
C TRP A 23 3.46 -2.20 10.51
N CYS A 24 2.77 -2.28 11.64
CA CYS A 24 2.45 -1.11 12.48
C CYS A 24 3.72 -0.42 13.01
N VAL A 25 4.83 -1.15 13.13
CA VAL A 25 6.10 -0.57 13.60
C VAL A 25 6.68 0.45 12.61
N PHE A 26 6.29 0.35 11.33
CA PHE A 26 6.70 1.25 10.25
C PHE A 26 5.78 2.47 10.10
N VAL A 27 4.77 2.60 10.95
CA VAL A 27 3.94 3.81 11.04
C VAL A 27 4.48 4.68 12.16
N ASP A 28 4.55 5.99 11.93
CA ASP A 28 4.87 6.99 12.96
C ASP A 28 4.05 6.72 14.24
N PRO A 29 4.71 6.48 15.40
CA PRO A 29 4.04 6.22 16.67
C PRO A 29 2.92 7.21 17.01
N GLU A 30 3.09 8.50 16.68
CA GLU A 30 2.10 9.53 16.98
C GLU A 30 0.83 9.43 16.12
N ARG A 31 0.90 8.73 14.98
CA ARG A 31 -0.18 8.61 14.00
C ARG A 31 -0.79 7.21 13.93
N ARG A 32 -0.15 6.19 14.52
CA ARG A 32 -0.60 4.79 14.50
C ARG A 32 -2.07 4.64 14.83
N ARG A 33 -2.52 5.26 15.92
CA ARG A 33 -3.90 5.16 16.38
C ARG A 33 -4.88 5.75 15.37
N ASP A 34 -4.59 6.94 14.83
CA ASP A 34 -5.43 7.58 13.82
C ASP A 34 -5.49 6.75 12.53
N LEU A 35 -4.34 6.25 12.04
CA LEU A 35 -4.30 5.38 10.85
C LEU A 35 -5.08 4.08 11.05
N ILE A 36 -4.86 3.36 12.16
CA ILE A 36 -5.57 2.11 12.47
C ILE A 36 -7.08 2.35 12.60
N SER A 37 -7.47 3.45 13.24
CA SER A 37 -8.89 3.82 13.35
C SER A 37 -9.50 4.11 11.98
N ILE A 38 -8.78 4.80 11.10
CA ILE A 38 -9.25 5.07 9.73
C ILE A 38 -9.36 3.78 8.93
N LEU A 39 -8.40 2.85 9.05
CA LEU A 39 -8.50 1.54 8.39
C LEU A 39 -9.70 0.72 8.91
N ALA A 40 -9.97 0.78 10.21
CA ALA A 40 -11.17 0.14 10.79
C ALA A 40 -12.46 0.79 10.27
N GLU A 41 -12.50 2.11 10.14
CA GLU A 41 -13.64 2.82 9.55
C GLU A 41 -13.84 2.45 8.08
N LEU A 42 -12.76 2.48 7.29
CA LEU A 42 -12.77 2.04 5.89
C LEU A 42 -13.28 0.61 5.74
N SER A 43 -13.03 -0.27 6.73
CA SER A 43 -13.51 -1.65 6.72
C SER A 43 -15.03 -1.74 6.66
N GLY A 44 -15.76 -0.85 7.33
CA GLY A 44 -17.22 -0.81 7.27
C GLY A 44 -17.75 -0.14 6.00
N LEU A 45 -17.02 0.84 5.46
CA LEU A 45 -17.48 1.65 4.33
C LEU A 45 -17.52 0.87 3.00
N TRP A 46 -16.57 -0.04 2.75
CA TRP A 46 -16.54 -0.77 1.49
C TRP A 46 -17.54 -1.92 1.42
N GLU A 47 -17.93 -2.52 2.57
CA GLU A 47 -18.84 -3.68 2.60
C GLU A 47 -20.22 -3.36 2.02
N GLY A 48 -20.63 -2.08 2.03
CA GLY A 48 -21.87 -1.61 1.42
C GLY A 48 -21.73 -1.15 -0.04
N MET A 49 -20.61 -1.44 -0.71
CA MET A 49 -20.37 -1.07 -2.10
C MET A 49 -20.60 -2.27 -3.03
N VAL A 50 -21.12 -2.02 -4.23
CA VAL A 50 -21.25 -3.05 -5.27
C VAL A 50 -19.86 -3.49 -5.75
N GLU A 51 -19.02 -2.51 -6.06
CA GLU A 51 -17.60 -2.68 -6.34
C GLU A 51 -16.81 -1.88 -5.29
N PRO A 52 -15.88 -2.51 -4.56
CA PRO A 52 -15.14 -1.85 -3.50
C PRO A 52 -14.08 -0.88 -4.05
N PHE A 53 -13.69 0.10 -3.25
CA PHE A 53 -12.37 0.74 -3.45
C PHE A 53 -11.25 -0.22 -3.04
N ILE A 54 -10.04 0.01 -3.53
CA ILE A 54 -8.84 -0.76 -3.16
C ILE A 54 -7.79 0.19 -2.59
N ILE A 55 -7.22 -0.13 -1.43
CA ILE A 55 -6.06 0.59 -0.90
C ILE A 55 -4.84 0.24 -1.77
N VAL A 56 -4.30 1.23 -2.46
CA VAL A 56 -3.16 1.10 -3.38
C VAL A 56 -1.93 1.85 -2.83
N GLY A 57 -0.96 2.15 -3.70
CA GLY A 57 0.16 2.99 -3.32
C GLY A 57 1.11 2.32 -2.33
N ALA A 58 1.81 3.13 -1.55
CA ALA A 58 2.87 2.64 -0.67
C ALA A 58 2.34 1.97 0.61
N LEU A 59 1.22 2.49 1.15
CA LEU A 59 0.60 1.91 2.34
C LEU A 59 0.17 0.45 2.10
N SER A 60 -0.31 0.12 0.90
CA SER A 60 -0.65 -1.27 0.56
C SER A 60 0.53 -2.23 0.73
N LEU A 61 1.74 -1.81 0.35
CA LEU A 61 2.96 -2.58 0.52
C LEU A 61 3.37 -2.68 2.00
N VAL A 62 3.17 -1.63 2.80
CA VAL A 62 3.41 -1.65 4.24
C VAL A 62 2.48 -2.65 4.92
N LEU A 63 1.17 -2.58 4.67
CA LEU A 63 0.16 -3.48 5.22
C LEU A 63 0.42 -4.95 4.88
N ARG A 64 1.01 -5.22 3.71
CA ARG A 64 1.43 -6.55 3.24
C ARG A 64 2.86 -6.93 3.68
N GLU A 65 3.47 -6.15 4.57
CA GLU A 65 4.82 -6.36 5.12
C GLU A 65 5.94 -6.38 4.08
N ARG A 66 5.71 -5.72 2.94
CA ARG A 66 6.61 -5.57 1.79
C ARG A 66 7.31 -4.22 1.73
N LEU A 67 7.03 -3.27 2.62
CA LEU A 67 7.88 -2.11 2.85
C LEU A 67 8.16 -1.99 4.34
N ARG A 68 9.43 -1.76 4.69
CA ARG A 68 9.94 -1.83 6.07
C ARG A 68 10.73 -0.58 6.48
N PHE A 69 10.18 0.60 6.21
CA PHE A 69 10.75 1.86 6.67
C PHE A 69 9.68 2.75 7.27
N THR A 70 10.04 3.60 8.22
CA THR A 70 9.06 4.49 8.86
C THR A 70 8.85 5.75 8.03
N ALA A 71 7.60 6.09 7.75
CA ALA A 71 7.23 7.30 7.02
C ALA A 71 5.88 7.87 7.50
N LEU A 72 5.57 9.07 7.02
CA LEU A 72 4.22 9.64 7.10
C LEU A 72 3.40 9.04 5.96
N TRP A 73 2.63 8.00 6.26
CA TRP A 73 1.79 7.33 5.27
C TRP A 73 0.49 8.09 5.04
N ASP A 74 0.18 8.28 3.77
CA ASP A 74 -1.13 8.59 3.24
C ASP A 74 -1.89 7.29 2.87
N ILE A 75 -3.18 7.42 2.58
CA ILE A 75 -4.04 6.32 2.15
C ILE A 75 -4.56 6.63 0.75
N ASP A 76 -4.08 5.89 -0.25
CA ASP A 76 -4.60 5.98 -1.62
C ASP A 76 -5.75 4.98 -1.82
N LEU A 77 -6.95 5.47 -2.08
CA LEU A 77 -8.15 4.67 -2.36
C LEU A 77 -8.45 4.68 -3.86
N LEU A 78 -8.32 3.54 -4.53
CA LEU A 78 -8.60 3.39 -5.96
C LEU A 78 -10.03 2.90 -6.21
N PHE A 79 -10.81 3.66 -6.95
CA PHE A 79 -12.23 3.43 -7.22
C PHE A 79 -12.51 2.94 -8.66
N PRO A 80 -13.63 2.21 -8.87
CA PRO A 80 -14.02 1.66 -10.17
C PRO A 80 -14.48 2.72 -11.19
N SER A 81 -15.00 3.86 -10.72
CA SER A 81 -15.56 4.92 -11.55
C SER A 81 -15.45 6.29 -10.86
N GLU A 82 -15.55 7.37 -11.62
CA GLU A 82 -15.68 8.73 -11.05
C GLU A 82 -16.94 8.85 -10.18
N GLU A 83 -18.06 8.28 -10.62
CA GLU A 83 -19.32 8.25 -9.86
C GLU A 83 -19.13 7.56 -8.50
N ALA A 84 -18.33 6.50 -8.43
CA ALA A 84 -18.01 5.84 -7.16
C ALA A 84 -17.16 6.73 -6.25
N VAL A 85 -16.24 7.53 -6.80
CA VAL A 85 -15.48 8.53 -6.03
C VAL A 85 -16.43 9.59 -5.47
N GLU A 86 -17.28 10.17 -6.31
CA GLU A 86 -18.23 11.23 -5.92
C GLU A 86 -19.22 10.72 -4.88
N THR A 87 -19.81 9.54 -5.11
CA THR A 87 -20.71 8.87 -4.15
C THR A 87 -20.02 8.58 -2.83
N PHE A 88 -18.74 8.17 -2.85
CA PHE A 88 -17.97 7.92 -1.64
C PHE A 88 -17.64 9.21 -0.89
N ALA A 89 -17.29 10.28 -1.60
CA ALA A 89 -17.01 11.58 -1.01
C ALA A 89 -18.24 12.20 -0.33
N ASP A 90 -19.43 11.99 -0.90
CA ASP A 90 -20.70 12.47 -0.33
C ASP A 90 -21.20 11.64 0.85
N ARG A 91 -20.72 10.39 1.00
CA ARG A 91 -21.02 9.56 2.17
C ARG A 91 -20.30 10.15 3.39
N ARG A 92 -21.07 10.61 4.37
CA ARG A 92 -20.51 10.95 5.68
C ARG A 92 -19.99 9.66 6.35
N PRO A 93 -18.69 9.56 6.67
CA PRO A 93 -18.22 8.46 7.48
C PRO A 93 -18.92 8.49 8.85
N PRO A 94 -19.35 7.34 9.39
CA PRO A 94 -19.90 7.27 10.74
C PRO A 94 -18.87 7.65 11.80
N GLY A 95 -19.31 7.76 13.06
CA GLY A 95 -18.38 7.67 14.19
C GLY A 95 -17.38 8.83 14.39
N GLY A 96 -17.80 10.09 14.32
CA GLY A 96 -16.96 11.22 14.75
C GLY A 96 -15.74 11.52 13.87
N VAL A 97 -15.59 10.80 12.76
CA VAL A 97 -14.58 11.08 11.74
C VAL A 97 -14.83 12.46 11.14
N ARG A 98 -13.79 13.29 11.13
CA ARG A 98 -13.79 14.57 10.42
C ARG A 98 -13.03 14.40 9.11
N VAL A 99 -13.68 14.79 8.02
CA VAL A 99 -13.09 14.82 6.68
C VAL A 99 -13.03 16.25 6.20
N VAL A 100 -11.88 16.65 5.64
CA VAL A 100 -11.69 17.93 4.96
C VAL A 100 -11.21 17.62 3.55
N ALA A 101 -11.88 18.15 2.54
CA ALA A 101 -11.40 18.12 1.17
C ALA A 101 -10.39 19.26 0.96
N TYR A 102 -9.27 18.97 0.30
CA TYR A 102 -8.31 19.99 -0.13
C TYR A 102 -8.71 20.59 -1.47
N ASP A 103 -9.38 19.81 -2.32
CA ASP A 103 -9.93 20.26 -3.59
C ASP A 103 -11.42 20.59 -3.46
N ASP A 104 -11.88 21.62 -4.17
CA ASP A 104 -13.30 22.00 -4.21
C ASP A 104 -14.15 21.00 -5.03
N GLN A 105 -13.52 20.23 -5.91
CA GLN A 105 -14.17 19.28 -6.83
C GLN A 105 -13.18 18.19 -7.28
N LEU A 106 -13.71 17.12 -7.88
CA LEU A 106 -12.90 16.06 -8.46
C LEU A 106 -11.99 16.59 -9.58
N MET A 107 -10.67 16.49 -9.36
CA MET A 107 -9.64 16.93 -10.27
C MET A 107 -9.47 15.90 -11.39
N ARG A 108 -9.65 16.32 -12.65
CA ARG A 108 -9.63 15.42 -13.81
C ARG A 108 -8.43 15.69 -14.69
N GLY A 109 -7.69 14.62 -15.00
CA GLY A 109 -6.54 14.60 -15.90
C GLY A 109 -6.65 13.52 -16.97
N ALA A 110 -5.61 13.36 -17.77
CA ALA A 110 -5.58 12.33 -18.82
C ALA A 110 -5.59 10.92 -18.21
N GLY A 111 -6.76 10.27 -18.21
CA GLY A 111 -6.92 8.89 -17.74
C GLY A 111 -6.87 8.70 -16.23
N ILE A 112 -6.95 9.78 -15.45
CA ILE A 112 -7.00 9.79 -14.00
C ILE A 112 -7.95 10.88 -13.51
N ALA A 113 -8.70 10.61 -12.45
CA ALA A 113 -9.34 11.63 -11.66
C ALA A 113 -9.00 11.44 -10.18
N SER A 114 -8.87 12.51 -9.40
CA SER A 114 -8.59 12.40 -7.97
C SER A 114 -9.25 13.48 -7.12
N LEU A 115 -9.49 13.16 -5.85
CA LEU A 115 -9.93 14.08 -4.81
C LEU A 115 -9.02 13.89 -3.59
N HIS A 116 -8.29 14.93 -3.20
CA HIS A 116 -7.38 14.86 -2.06
C HIS A 116 -8.12 15.28 -0.79
N THR A 117 -8.05 14.44 0.24
CA THR A 117 -8.74 14.71 1.52
C THR A 117 -7.84 14.46 2.71
N ALA A 118 -8.26 14.97 3.87
CA ALA A 118 -7.65 14.71 5.17
C ALA A 118 -8.71 14.15 6.10
N TRP A 119 -8.39 13.03 6.75
CA TRP A 119 -9.25 12.38 7.74
C TRP A 119 -8.65 12.53 9.14
N ARG A 120 -9.50 12.76 10.13
CA ARG A 120 -9.12 12.77 11.55
C ARG A 120 -10.19 12.11 12.40
N ILE A 121 -9.79 11.10 13.18
CA ILE A 121 -10.68 10.40 14.12
C ILE A 121 -10.32 10.76 15.57
N CYS A 122 -9.05 10.65 15.92
CA CYS A 122 -8.56 11.01 17.25
C CYS A 122 -7.97 12.41 17.20
N SER A 123 -6.68 12.52 16.84
CA SER A 123 -5.91 13.74 17.10
C SER A 123 -5.12 14.24 15.90
N LYS A 124 -4.66 13.35 15.02
CA LYS A 124 -3.82 13.68 13.87
C LYS A 124 -4.60 13.53 12.57
N TRP A 125 -4.29 14.40 11.62
CA TRP A 125 -4.79 14.31 10.26
C TRP A 125 -3.95 13.32 9.45
N ILE A 126 -4.64 12.43 8.72
CA ILE A 126 -4.05 11.50 7.75
C ILE A 126 -4.60 11.87 6.38
N ASN A 127 -3.73 12.00 5.38
CA ASN A 127 -4.16 12.23 4.01
C ASN A 127 -4.81 10.95 3.48
N VAL A 128 -5.96 11.12 2.82
CA VAL A 128 -6.70 10.03 2.17
C VAL A 128 -7.09 10.53 0.79
N ASP A 129 -6.48 9.96 -0.23
CA ASP A 129 -6.67 10.38 -1.62
C ASP A 129 -7.63 9.42 -2.31
N TYR A 130 -8.68 9.95 -2.92
CA TYR A 130 -9.61 9.15 -3.70
C TYR A 130 -9.19 9.25 -5.15
N ILE A 131 -8.93 8.11 -5.79
CA ILE A 131 -8.33 8.04 -7.09
C ILE A 131 -9.23 7.19 -7.98
N TYR A 132 -9.51 7.67 -9.18
CA TYR A 132 -10.07 6.90 -10.26
C TYR A 132 -9.04 6.74 -11.36
N ARG A 133 -8.66 5.49 -11.65
CA ARG A 133 -7.73 5.15 -12.73
C ARG A 133 -8.10 3.80 -13.34
N PRO A 134 -9.01 3.77 -14.33
CA PRO A 134 -9.73 2.55 -14.71
C PRO A 134 -8.86 1.34 -15.13
N PRO A 135 -7.78 1.50 -15.92
CA PRO A 135 -6.90 0.37 -16.25
C PRO A 135 -6.27 -0.28 -15.01
N PHE A 136 -5.90 0.53 -14.02
CA PHE A 136 -5.26 0.04 -12.79
C PHE A 136 -6.28 -0.45 -11.77
N TYR A 137 -7.48 0.12 -11.76
CA TYR A 137 -8.55 -0.48 -10.95
C TYR A 137 -8.80 -1.91 -11.39
N ARG A 138 -8.96 -2.16 -12.70
CA ARG A 138 -9.17 -3.53 -13.21
C ARG A 138 -8.01 -4.48 -12.90
N LEU A 139 -6.77 -4.00 -12.98
CA LEU A 139 -5.58 -4.77 -12.60
C LEU A 139 -5.69 -5.24 -11.15
N HIS A 140 -5.79 -4.30 -10.20
CA HIS A 140 -5.84 -4.60 -8.77
C HIS A 140 -7.09 -5.38 -8.37
N TYR A 141 -8.24 -5.07 -8.99
CA TYR A 141 -9.51 -5.74 -8.69
C TYR A 141 -9.47 -7.22 -9.08
N SER A 142 -8.85 -7.56 -10.22
CA SER A 142 -8.74 -8.96 -10.67
C SER A 142 -7.96 -9.87 -9.71
N THR A 143 -7.06 -9.30 -8.92
CA THR A 143 -6.31 -10.01 -7.87
C THR A 143 -7.09 -10.01 -6.57
N PHE A 144 -7.71 -8.89 -6.21
CA PHE A 144 -8.62 -8.81 -5.07
C PHE A 144 -9.77 -9.82 -5.16
N GLU A 145 -10.37 -10.05 -6.33
CA GLU A 145 -11.42 -11.04 -6.52
C GLU A 145 -10.99 -12.46 -6.14
N LYS A 146 -9.69 -12.77 -6.26
CA LYS A 146 -9.11 -14.07 -5.93
C LYS A 146 -8.69 -14.16 -4.47
N ASP A 147 -8.00 -13.12 -3.99
CA ASP A 147 -7.34 -13.12 -2.69
C ASP A 147 -8.25 -12.65 -1.55
N GLY A 148 -9.29 -11.88 -1.89
CA GLY A 148 -10.15 -11.20 -0.93
C GLY A 148 -9.47 -10.03 -0.21
N PRO A 149 -10.14 -9.44 0.79
CA PRO A 149 -9.59 -8.34 1.58
C PRO A 149 -8.47 -8.83 2.52
N LEU A 150 -7.60 -7.91 2.90
CA LEU A 150 -6.74 -8.10 4.07
C LEU A 150 -7.63 -8.14 5.31
N ILE A 151 -7.55 -9.21 6.10
CA ILE A 151 -8.26 -9.38 7.36
C ILE A 151 -7.24 -9.47 8.49
N GLN A 152 -7.34 -8.59 9.47
CA GLN A 152 -6.42 -8.54 10.60
C GLN A 152 -7.06 -7.96 11.84
N GLU A 153 -6.75 -8.57 12.99
CA GLU A 153 -7.00 -7.97 14.30
C GLU A 153 -5.78 -7.16 14.72
N VAL A 154 -5.98 -5.90 15.06
CA VAL A 154 -4.93 -4.99 15.53
C VAL A 154 -5.22 -4.55 16.95
N ARG A 155 -4.29 -4.81 17.86
CA ARG A 155 -4.41 -4.39 19.26
C ARG A 155 -3.43 -3.26 19.54
N LEU A 156 -3.95 -2.15 20.08
CA LEU A 156 -3.16 -0.97 20.43
C LEU A 156 -3.55 -0.49 21.83
N GLY A 157 -2.71 -0.78 22.82
CA GLY A 157 -3.05 -0.57 24.22
C GLY A 157 -4.18 -1.51 24.65
N GLU A 158 -5.28 -0.95 25.15
CA GLU A 158 -6.47 -1.71 25.58
C GLU A 158 -7.52 -1.88 24.45
N GLU A 159 -7.31 -1.23 23.31
CA GLU A 159 -8.26 -1.23 22.20
C GLU A 159 -7.92 -2.32 21.17
N THR A 160 -8.97 -2.92 20.62
CA THR A 160 -8.89 -3.92 19.55
C THR A 160 -9.67 -3.42 18.34
N PHE A 161 -8.99 -3.38 17.20
CA PHE A 161 -9.53 -2.95 15.91
C PHE A 161 -9.61 -4.16 14.99
N GLN A 162 -10.76 -4.34 14.35
CA GLN A 162 -10.94 -5.33 13.30
C GLN A 162 -10.75 -4.61 11.96
N ILE A 163 -9.66 -4.93 11.27
CA ILE A 163 -9.34 -4.38 9.95
C ILE A 163 -9.72 -5.44 8.91
N ARG A 164 -10.65 -5.09 8.04
CA ARG A 164 -11.04 -5.86 6.87
C ARG A 164 -11.08 -4.90 5.69
N VAL A 165 -9.99 -4.77 4.93
CA VAL A 165 -9.89 -3.79 3.84
C VAL A 165 -9.39 -4.43 2.54
N PRO A 166 -9.92 -4.04 1.37
CA PRO A 166 -9.34 -4.40 0.08
C PRO A 166 -7.98 -3.71 -0.09
N VAL A 167 -6.92 -4.48 -0.30
CA VAL A 167 -5.54 -3.98 -0.39
C VAL A 167 -4.88 -4.57 -1.62
N ALA A 168 -4.26 -3.72 -2.43
CA ALA A 168 -3.53 -4.11 -3.63
C ALA A 168 -2.52 -5.23 -3.35
N HIS A 169 -2.37 -6.12 -4.33
CA HIS A 169 -1.32 -7.13 -4.29
C HIS A 169 0.04 -6.46 -4.56
N PRO A 170 1.11 -6.78 -3.81
CA PRO A 170 2.40 -6.12 -3.98
C PRO A 170 2.97 -6.18 -5.41
N TRP A 171 2.72 -7.29 -6.11
CA TRP A 171 3.17 -7.47 -7.48
C TRP A 171 2.35 -6.65 -8.50
N ASP A 172 1.09 -6.31 -8.21
CA ASP A 172 0.32 -5.36 -9.04
C ASP A 172 0.84 -3.94 -8.86
N VAL A 173 1.19 -3.56 -7.62
CA VAL A 173 1.82 -2.26 -7.34
C VAL A 173 3.15 -2.13 -8.07
N PHE A 174 3.91 -3.22 -8.19
CA PHE A 174 5.12 -3.26 -9.03
C PHE A 174 4.80 -2.93 -10.49
N LEU A 175 3.84 -3.65 -11.09
CA LEU A 175 3.42 -3.43 -12.48
C LEU A 175 2.95 -1.99 -12.71
N GLU A 176 2.10 -1.47 -11.82
CA GLU A 176 1.61 -0.10 -11.89
C GLU A 176 2.77 0.91 -11.87
N LYS A 177 3.73 0.74 -10.95
CA LYS A 177 4.82 1.70 -10.77
C LYS A 177 5.80 1.65 -11.93
N ILE A 178 6.20 0.46 -12.39
CA ILE A 178 7.24 0.34 -13.43
C ILE A 178 6.79 0.88 -14.79
N ILE A 179 5.50 0.84 -15.09
CA ILE A 179 4.96 1.36 -16.37
C ILE A 179 4.41 2.79 -16.24
N SER A 180 4.48 3.38 -15.05
CA SER A 180 3.96 4.71 -14.80
C SER A 180 4.76 5.77 -15.58
N PRO A 181 4.10 6.75 -16.23
CA PRO A 181 4.81 7.90 -16.81
C PRO A 181 5.65 8.66 -15.78
N ARG A 182 5.19 8.69 -14.52
CA ARG A 182 5.92 9.26 -13.38
C ARG A 182 7.25 8.55 -13.15
N PHE A 183 7.28 7.22 -13.24
CA PHE A 183 8.51 6.46 -13.11
C PHE A 183 9.51 6.83 -14.20
N SER A 184 9.06 6.87 -15.47
CA SER A 184 9.93 7.23 -16.59
C SER A 184 10.53 8.63 -16.43
N SER A 185 9.68 9.63 -16.15
CA SER A 185 10.12 11.01 -15.92
C SER A 185 11.10 11.15 -14.76
N VAL A 186 10.87 10.42 -13.66
CA VAL A 186 11.75 10.42 -12.50
C VAL A 186 13.12 9.84 -12.83
N VAL A 187 13.17 8.68 -13.48
CA VAL A 187 14.43 8.02 -13.83
C VAL A 187 15.22 8.88 -14.81
N GLU A 188 14.57 9.43 -15.84
CA GLU A 188 15.19 10.34 -16.82
C GLU A 188 15.71 11.64 -16.19
N SER A 189 15.02 12.16 -15.17
CA SER A 189 15.47 13.34 -14.42
C SER A 189 16.67 13.07 -13.50
N GLY A 190 17.07 11.81 -13.34
CA GLY A 190 18.12 11.40 -12.40
C GLY A 190 17.72 11.53 -10.93
N TYR A 191 16.43 11.73 -10.63
CA TYR A 191 15.94 11.85 -9.25
C TYR A 191 15.73 10.47 -8.62
N GLY A 192 16.83 9.77 -8.36
CA GLY A 192 16.83 8.41 -7.80
C GLY A 192 16.11 8.28 -6.45
N MET A 193 15.97 9.38 -5.69
CA MET A 193 15.36 9.38 -4.35
C MET A 193 13.82 9.33 -4.34
N HIS A 194 13.20 9.23 -5.51
CA HIS A 194 11.74 9.21 -5.61
C HIS A 194 11.13 7.93 -5.02
N PRO A 195 10.02 8.02 -4.24
CA PRO A 195 9.40 6.85 -3.61
C PRO A 195 9.07 5.69 -4.56
N ASP A 196 8.57 5.97 -5.76
CA ASP A 196 8.20 4.91 -6.71
C ASP A 196 9.39 4.05 -7.14
N VAL A 197 10.55 4.67 -7.40
CA VAL A 197 11.79 3.94 -7.75
C VAL A 197 12.20 3.08 -6.56
N ARG A 198 12.15 3.62 -5.34
CA ARG A 198 12.48 2.87 -4.12
C ARG A 198 11.60 1.65 -3.91
N HIS A 199 10.30 1.78 -4.14
CA HIS A 199 9.36 0.67 -3.97
C HIS A 199 9.63 -0.43 -5.01
N ILE A 200 9.91 -0.06 -6.26
CA ILE A 200 10.32 -0.99 -7.32
C ILE A 200 11.60 -1.74 -6.90
N LEU A 201 12.64 -1.00 -6.48
CA LEU A 201 13.93 -1.58 -6.07
C LEU A 201 13.77 -2.52 -4.87
N PHE A 202 12.98 -2.14 -3.86
CA PHE A 202 12.73 -2.97 -2.69
C PHE A 202 12.03 -4.29 -3.07
N LEU A 203 10.99 -4.22 -3.91
CA LEU A 203 10.29 -5.40 -4.38
C LEU A 203 11.19 -6.30 -5.23
N LEU A 204 12.03 -5.74 -6.10
CA LEU A 204 13.02 -6.54 -6.84
C LEU A 204 13.97 -7.25 -5.88
N GLN A 205 14.51 -6.56 -4.88
CA GLN A 205 15.44 -7.16 -3.93
C GLN A 205 14.81 -8.32 -3.14
N SER A 206 13.53 -8.22 -2.75
CA SER A 206 12.86 -9.27 -1.97
C SER A 206 12.24 -10.39 -2.81
N GLU A 207 11.88 -10.12 -4.06
CA GLU A 207 11.09 -11.04 -4.89
C GLU A 207 11.88 -11.67 -6.06
N THR A 208 13.09 -11.21 -6.36
CA THR A 208 13.79 -11.64 -7.59
C THR A 208 14.08 -13.14 -7.68
N GLU A 209 14.41 -13.80 -6.57
CA GLU A 209 14.65 -15.25 -6.60
C GLU A 209 13.35 -16.07 -6.65
N GLN A 210 12.18 -15.42 -6.57
CA GLN A 210 10.88 -16.09 -6.57
C GLN A 210 10.34 -16.22 -8.00
N GLU A 211 10.37 -17.41 -8.59
CA GLU A 211 9.79 -17.63 -9.93
C GLU A 211 8.29 -17.33 -10.02
N GLY A 212 7.57 -17.44 -8.90
CA GLY A 212 6.16 -17.05 -8.80
C GLY A 212 5.95 -15.58 -9.15
N PHE A 213 6.84 -14.70 -8.66
CA PHE A 213 6.80 -13.27 -8.96
C PHE A 213 6.93 -13.02 -10.46
N TRP A 214 7.97 -13.55 -11.09
CA TRP A 214 8.19 -13.35 -12.53
C TRP A 214 7.08 -13.91 -13.41
N SER A 215 6.60 -15.11 -13.07
CA SER A 215 5.52 -15.75 -13.82
C SER A 215 4.22 -14.97 -13.68
N TYR A 216 3.95 -14.43 -12.49
CA TYR A 216 2.82 -13.53 -12.25
C TYR A 216 2.93 -12.25 -13.07
N LEU A 217 4.07 -11.57 -13.04
CA LEU A 217 4.27 -10.33 -13.80
C LEU A 217 4.08 -10.56 -15.29
N GLU A 218 4.65 -11.63 -15.84
CA GLU A 218 4.54 -12.00 -17.26
C GLU A 218 3.08 -12.28 -17.65
N GLN A 219 2.40 -13.13 -16.89
CA GLN A 219 1.01 -13.49 -17.17
C GLN A 219 0.08 -12.28 -17.08
N THR A 220 0.21 -11.50 -16.00
CA THR A 220 -0.63 -10.33 -15.75
C THR A 220 -0.36 -9.25 -16.79
N ALA A 221 0.90 -8.97 -17.12
CA ALA A 221 1.24 -8.03 -18.18
C ALA A 221 0.66 -8.45 -19.54
N ARG A 222 0.65 -9.75 -19.88
CA ARG A 222 -0.01 -10.23 -21.11
C ARG A 222 -1.52 -10.04 -21.08
N VAL A 223 -2.19 -10.43 -19.99
CA VAL A 223 -3.65 -10.30 -19.84
C VAL A 223 -4.11 -8.86 -19.98
N PHE A 224 -3.36 -7.91 -19.40
CA PHE A 224 -3.70 -6.49 -19.42
C PHE A 224 -3.05 -5.70 -20.58
N GLY A 225 -2.32 -6.36 -21.48
CA GLY A 225 -1.66 -5.70 -22.62
C GLY A 225 -0.53 -4.73 -22.21
N LEU A 226 0.10 -4.96 -21.06
CA LEU A 226 1.14 -4.11 -20.47
C LEU A 226 2.56 -4.59 -20.78
N VAL A 227 2.73 -5.69 -21.52
CA VAL A 227 4.02 -6.35 -21.78
C VAL A 227 5.10 -5.36 -22.22
N GLU A 228 4.78 -4.54 -23.22
CA GLU A 228 5.74 -3.59 -23.77
C GLU A 228 6.09 -2.47 -22.78
N GLY A 229 5.10 -1.96 -22.03
CA GLY A 229 5.34 -0.97 -20.98
C GLY A 229 6.20 -1.52 -19.85
N VAL A 230 5.99 -2.78 -19.43
CA VAL A 230 6.82 -3.44 -18.42
C VAL A 230 8.24 -3.61 -18.94
N ARG A 231 8.40 -4.11 -20.17
CA ARG A 231 9.73 -4.29 -20.80
C ARG A 231 10.49 -2.96 -20.83
N GLN A 232 9.87 -1.90 -21.35
CA GLN A 232 10.47 -0.57 -21.43
C GLN A 232 10.83 0.00 -20.07
N GLY A 233 9.94 -0.10 -19.08
CA GLY A 233 10.20 0.38 -17.72
C GLY A 233 11.38 -0.35 -17.06
N MET A 234 11.47 -1.67 -17.25
CA MET A 234 12.58 -2.48 -16.73
C MET A 234 13.91 -2.17 -17.43
N GLU A 235 13.89 -1.99 -18.76
CA GLU A 235 15.08 -1.58 -19.53
C GLU A 235 15.56 -0.18 -19.10
N LEU A 236 14.62 0.75 -18.88
CA LEU A 236 14.93 2.08 -18.40
C LEU A 236 15.56 2.04 -16.99
N LEU A 237 15.04 1.20 -16.10
CA LEU A 237 15.61 0.99 -14.76
C LEU A 237 17.07 0.52 -14.85
N LEU A 238 17.32 -0.50 -15.68
CA LEU A 238 18.65 -1.07 -15.88
C LEU A 238 19.64 -0.08 -16.49
N ALA A 239 19.21 0.64 -17.53
CA ALA A 239 20.05 1.61 -18.22
C ALA A 239 20.52 2.75 -17.30
N ASN A 240 19.75 3.05 -16.26
CA ASN A 240 20.03 4.14 -15.31
C ASN A 240 20.52 3.67 -13.94
N ARG A 241 20.76 2.36 -13.75
CA ARG A 241 21.04 1.76 -12.44
C ARG A 241 22.17 2.44 -11.67
N ASP A 242 23.22 2.85 -12.37
CA ASP A 242 24.41 3.47 -11.76
C ASP A 242 24.13 4.88 -11.22
N TYR A 243 23.12 5.57 -11.79
CA TYR A 243 22.74 6.95 -11.43
C TYR A 243 21.62 7.02 -10.39
N LEU A 244 20.91 5.92 -10.15
CA LEU A 244 19.82 5.88 -9.17
C LEU A 244 20.33 5.96 -7.72
N GLY A 245 21.65 6.09 -7.50
CA GLY A 245 22.23 6.71 -6.31
C GLY A 245 22.09 5.93 -5.02
N TYR A 246 21.65 4.68 -5.10
CA TYR A 246 21.54 3.81 -3.95
C TYR A 246 22.80 2.94 -3.82
N GLY A 247 23.77 3.41 -3.02
CA GLY A 247 24.98 2.66 -2.69
C GLY A 247 24.76 1.35 -1.90
N GLU A 248 23.50 1.01 -1.58
CA GLU A 248 23.11 -0.21 -0.86
C GLU A 248 22.20 -1.14 -1.68
N PHE A 249 21.68 -0.69 -2.82
CA PHE A 249 20.75 -1.49 -3.63
C PHE A 249 21.45 -1.95 -4.91
N GLU A 250 21.99 -3.16 -4.85
CA GLU A 250 22.46 -3.85 -6.06
C GLU A 250 21.24 -4.37 -6.82
N LEU A 251 21.10 -3.94 -8.09
CA LEU A 251 20.13 -4.58 -8.97
C LEU A 251 20.53 -6.05 -9.17
N PRO A 252 19.58 -6.99 -9.05
CA PRO A 252 19.89 -8.41 -9.23
C PRO A 252 20.49 -8.70 -10.61
N ALA A 253 21.59 -9.45 -10.65
CA ALA A 253 22.30 -9.77 -11.89
C ALA A 253 21.43 -10.54 -12.92
N VAL A 254 20.37 -11.21 -12.46
CA VAL A 254 19.44 -11.96 -13.31
C VAL A 254 18.45 -11.08 -14.07
N LEU A 255 18.38 -9.77 -13.77
CA LEU A 255 17.33 -8.88 -14.27
C LEU A 255 17.33 -8.78 -15.80
N ASP A 256 18.50 -8.69 -16.43
CA ASP A 256 18.65 -8.72 -17.90
C ASP A 256 18.00 -9.96 -18.53
N ALA A 257 18.23 -11.13 -17.93
CA ALA A 257 17.65 -12.39 -18.40
C ALA A 257 16.13 -12.44 -18.18
N LYS A 258 15.63 -11.85 -17.09
CA LYS A 258 14.19 -11.80 -16.77
C LYS A 258 13.43 -10.85 -17.70
N ILE A 259 14.02 -9.74 -18.13
CA ILE A 259 13.41 -8.84 -19.13
C ILE A 259 13.14 -9.57 -20.45
N GLY A 260 14.04 -10.46 -20.85
CA GLY A 260 13.86 -11.29 -22.05
C GLY A 260 12.58 -12.14 -22.07
N ARG A 261 11.91 -12.36 -20.91
CA ARG A 261 10.61 -13.05 -20.82
C ARG A 261 9.45 -12.22 -21.39
N PHE A 262 9.57 -10.89 -21.37
CA PHE A 262 8.56 -9.98 -21.90
C PHE A 262 8.74 -9.70 -23.40
N GLY A 263 9.83 -10.20 -24.02
CA GLY A 263 10.10 -10.04 -25.46
C GLY A 263 9.66 -11.22 -26.34
N ARG A 264 8.95 -12.21 -25.78
CA ARG A 264 8.46 -13.41 -26.49
C ARG A 264 6.94 -13.51 -26.46
#